data_AF-A0A7J6SGB5-F1
#
_entry.id   AF-A0A7J6SGB5-F1
#
_cell.length_a   1.000
_cell.length_b   1.000
_cell.length_c   1.000
_cell.angle_alpha   90.00
_cell.angle_beta   90.00
_cell.angle_gamma   90.00
#
_symmetry.space_group_name_H-M   'P 1'
#
loop_
_entity.id
_entity.type
_entity.pdbx_description
1 polymer ?
#
loop_
_entity_poly.entity_id
_entity_poly.type
_entity_poly.pdbx_seq_one_letter_code
_entity_poly.pdbx_strand_id
1 'polypeptide(L)'
;AMGTIQTILSLMESVFKNPAALAQCEQSVCGLLDALFTPDGIDYFEDGLEILTGVTFTAPQPLPESLWKYYCLIYQACCGGNLPGHELAGPLSEGWAADYLDNMLGPLDNYLSRGTQTWLSGTGPTGMRYTEMLFAIVKKGMQMQDDFTAAQSAKIAALVFENCKAGQADEWLEPYVGLLAAALKSCDKSKGKQDELRWILYAFVMMLWYSPTALVSVLDKHSLTLDVLSAIIQGASLLRSHDEKKALILALGSLLRSMPQLPAHVQGTCKKVVQTAYEQCKEVQSMRLKAKERAAHQGDDDDDDSNWVEEDDEGFIQDLGDDE
;
A
#
# COMPACT_ATOMS: atom_id res chain seq x y z
N ALA A 1 16.68 -26.46 -3.20
CA ALA A 1 15.84 -25.69 -2.25
C ALA A 1 14.95 -24.73 -3.02
N MET A 2 15.49 -23.78 -3.81
CA MET A 2 14.70 -22.88 -4.68
C MET A 2 13.61 -23.59 -5.52
N GLY A 3 13.96 -24.63 -6.30
CA GLY A 3 12.95 -25.35 -7.10
C GLY A 3 11.86 -26.04 -6.28
N THR A 4 12.11 -26.33 -4.99
CA THR A 4 11.11 -26.89 -4.07
C THR A 4 10.13 -25.80 -3.62
N ILE A 5 10.59 -24.58 -3.36
CA ILE A 5 9.74 -23.46 -2.97
C ILE A 5 8.87 -22.98 -4.13
N GLN A 6 9.42 -22.90 -5.35
CA GLN A 6 8.60 -22.61 -6.54
C GLN A 6 7.50 -23.65 -6.76
N THR A 7 7.80 -24.94 -6.54
CA THR A 7 6.77 -25.99 -6.60
C THR A 7 5.70 -25.80 -5.51
N ILE A 8 6.10 -25.38 -4.31
CA ILE A 8 5.16 -25.06 -3.23
C ILE A 8 4.29 -23.86 -3.61
N LEU A 9 4.87 -22.78 -4.16
CA LEU A 9 4.12 -21.61 -4.62
C LEU A 9 3.06 -21.99 -5.66
N SER A 10 3.42 -22.74 -6.70
CA SER A 10 2.46 -23.19 -7.71
C SER A 10 1.35 -24.07 -7.14
N LEU A 11 1.66 -24.91 -6.15
CA LEU A 11 0.64 -25.67 -5.41
C LEU A 11 -0.25 -24.75 -4.58
N MET A 12 0.34 -23.76 -3.92
CA MET A 12 -0.36 -22.80 -3.08
C MET A 12 -1.32 -21.91 -3.89
N GLU A 13 -0.97 -21.52 -5.12
CA GLU A 13 -1.88 -20.82 -6.03
C GLU A 13 -3.20 -21.59 -6.24
N SER A 14 -3.13 -22.91 -6.37
CA SER A 14 -4.32 -23.76 -6.47
C SER A 14 -5.10 -23.83 -5.16
N VAL A 15 -4.41 -23.80 -4.01
CA VAL A 15 -5.02 -23.79 -2.68
C VAL A 15 -5.71 -22.45 -2.40
N PHE A 16 -5.13 -21.32 -2.84
CA PHE A 16 -5.71 -19.99 -2.67
C PHE A 16 -7.03 -19.80 -3.43
N LYS A 17 -7.25 -20.56 -4.50
CA LYS A 17 -8.55 -20.57 -5.21
C LYS A 17 -9.64 -21.37 -4.47
N ASN A 18 -9.31 -22.10 -3.41
CA ASN A 18 -10.23 -22.95 -2.67
C ASN A 18 -10.10 -22.80 -1.14
N PRO A 19 -10.96 -21.99 -0.49
CA PRO A 19 -10.91 -21.79 0.96
C PRO A 19 -11.01 -23.08 1.80
N ALA A 20 -11.71 -24.11 1.31
CA ALA A 20 -11.81 -25.40 2.00
C ALA A 20 -10.50 -26.20 1.93
N ALA A 21 -9.70 -26.01 0.88
CA ALA A 21 -8.36 -26.59 0.79
C ALA A 21 -7.39 -25.87 1.74
N LEU A 22 -7.46 -24.53 1.82
CA LEU A 22 -6.65 -23.76 2.75
C LEU A 22 -6.89 -24.18 4.21
N ALA A 23 -8.15 -24.41 4.60
CA ALA A 23 -8.49 -24.90 5.94
C ALA A 23 -7.87 -26.28 6.27
N GLN A 24 -7.69 -27.16 5.27
CA GLN A 24 -7.06 -28.47 5.47
C GLN A 24 -5.54 -28.38 5.59
N CYS A 25 -4.93 -27.35 4.99
CA CYS A 25 -3.48 -27.14 4.98
C CYS A 25 -3.00 -26.05 5.95
N GLU A 26 -3.89 -25.40 6.70
CA GLU A 26 -3.58 -24.23 7.54
C GLU A 26 -2.38 -24.49 8.46
N GLN A 27 -2.34 -25.63 9.15
CA GLN A 27 -1.25 -25.97 10.06
C GLN A 27 0.09 -26.10 9.32
N SER A 28 0.11 -26.72 8.15
CA SER A 28 1.32 -26.88 7.34
C SER A 28 1.80 -25.53 6.77
N VAL A 29 0.87 -24.70 6.33
CA VAL A 29 1.16 -23.36 5.81
C VAL A 29 1.70 -22.46 6.92
N CYS A 30 1.10 -22.48 8.11
CA CYS A 30 1.62 -21.75 9.25
C CYS A 30 3.02 -22.25 9.65
N GLY A 31 3.25 -23.57 9.65
CA GLY A 31 4.58 -24.13 9.93
C GLY A 31 5.65 -23.72 8.91
N LEU A 32 5.27 -23.60 7.63
CA LEU A 32 6.15 -23.06 6.60
C LEU A 32 6.45 -21.57 6.85
N LEU A 33 5.42 -20.75 7.05
CA LEU A 33 5.60 -19.33 7.33
C LEU A 33 6.43 -19.10 8.61
N ASP A 34 6.29 -19.93 9.63
CA ASP A 34 7.08 -19.85 10.87
C ASP A 34 8.58 -20.08 10.60
N ALA A 35 8.94 -20.89 9.60
CA ALA A 35 10.33 -21.07 9.17
C ALA A 35 10.84 -19.90 8.32
N LEU A 36 9.99 -19.35 7.45
CA LEU A 36 10.37 -18.27 6.52
C LEU A 36 10.44 -16.89 7.18
N PHE A 37 9.62 -16.63 8.20
CA PHE A 37 9.58 -15.34 8.91
C PHE A 37 10.64 -15.28 10.04
N THR A 38 11.89 -15.59 9.68
CA THR A 38 13.04 -15.54 10.56
C THR A 38 14.24 -14.93 9.82
N PRO A 39 15.23 -14.35 10.52
CA PRO A 39 16.43 -13.83 9.87
C PRO A 39 17.19 -14.90 9.05
N ASP A 40 17.17 -16.16 9.51
CA ASP A 40 17.80 -17.28 8.80
C ASP A 40 17.03 -17.67 7.52
N GLY A 41 15.77 -17.26 7.40
CA GLY A 41 14.90 -17.48 6.24
C GLY A 41 14.89 -16.34 5.22
N ILE A 42 15.76 -15.34 5.36
CA ILE A 42 15.76 -14.12 4.52
C ILE A 42 15.79 -14.41 3.01
N ASP A 43 16.53 -15.44 2.59
CA ASP A 43 16.64 -15.85 1.18
C ASP A 43 15.30 -16.25 0.54
N TYR A 44 14.28 -16.55 1.36
CA TYR A 44 12.95 -16.98 0.95
C TYR A 44 11.86 -16.10 1.59
N PHE A 45 12.22 -14.95 2.14
CA PHE A 45 11.29 -14.08 2.85
C PHE A 45 10.26 -13.47 1.89
N GLU A 46 10.68 -13.14 0.67
CA GLU A 46 9.79 -12.71 -0.41
C GLU A 46 8.73 -13.77 -0.73
N ASP A 47 9.14 -15.03 -0.95
CA ASP A 47 8.19 -16.14 -1.16
C ASP A 47 7.25 -16.31 0.04
N GLY A 48 7.76 -16.10 1.27
CA GLY A 48 6.97 -16.12 2.48
C GLY A 48 5.91 -15.01 2.53
N LEU A 49 6.24 -13.79 2.10
CA LEU A 49 5.32 -12.66 2.00
C LEU A 49 4.25 -12.91 0.92
N GLU A 50 4.62 -13.52 -0.21
CA GLU A 50 3.68 -13.92 -1.27
C GLU A 50 2.68 -14.97 -0.76
N ILE A 51 3.18 -16.02 -0.10
CA ILE A 51 2.32 -17.04 0.53
C ILE A 51 1.40 -16.37 1.55
N LEU A 52 1.93 -15.50 2.41
CA LEU A 52 1.14 -14.81 3.41
C LEU A 52 0.06 -13.92 2.76
N THR A 53 0.36 -13.28 1.64
CA THR A 53 -0.63 -12.52 0.84
C THR A 53 -1.76 -13.44 0.40
N GLY A 54 -1.47 -14.57 -0.25
CA GLY A 54 -2.49 -15.51 -0.71
C GLY A 54 -3.32 -16.10 0.44
N VAL A 55 -2.68 -16.44 1.56
CA VAL A 55 -3.37 -16.94 2.77
C VAL A 55 -4.28 -15.87 3.35
N THR A 56 -3.76 -14.66 3.57
CA THR A 56 -4.53 -13.56 4.15
C THR A 56 -5.61 -13.04 3.21
N PHE A 57 -5.50 -13.23 1.90
CA PHE A 57 -6.55 -12.92 0.94
C PHE A 57 -7.68 -13.98 0.93
N THR A 58 -7.30 -15.25 1.06
CA THR A 58 -8.24 -16.40 0.92
C THR A 58 -8.91 -16.79 2.24
N ALA A 59 -8.26 -16.52 3.37
CA ALA A 59 -8.74 -16.92 4.70
C ALA A 59 -10.19 -16.45 4.96
N PRO A 60 -10.99 -17.19 5.74
CA PRO A 60 -12.35 -16.78 6.06
C PRO A 60 -12.40 -15.41 6.76
N GLN A 61 -13.56 -14.77 6.70
CA GLN A 61 -13.84 -13.50 7.38
C GLN A 61 -14.63 -13.75 8.67
N PRO A 62 -14.25 -13.16 9.82
CA PRO A 62 -13.07 -12.30 10.02
C PRO A 62 -11.75 -13.07 9.94
N LEU A 63 -10.65 -12.36 9.64
CA LEU A 63 -9.30 -12.95 9.60
C LEU A 63 -9.00 -13.74 10.89
N PRO A 64 -8.55 -15.01 10.78
CA PRO A 64 -8.18 -15.83 11.92
C PRO A 64 -7.12 -15.18 12.83
N GLU A 65 -7.27 -15.34 14.14
CA GLU A 65 -6.33 -14.80 15.15
C GLU A 65 -4.91 -15.34 14.95
N SER A 66 -4.78 -16.60 14.51
CA SER A 66 -3.52 -17.28 14.21
C SER A 66 -2.66 -16.54 13.18
N LEU A 67 -3.27 -15.77 12.28
CA LEU A 67 -2.55 -15.04 11.24
C LEU A 67 -1.95 -13.72 11.75
N TRP A 68 -2.55 -13.08 12.76
CA TRP A 68 -2.09 -11.77 13.26
C TRP A 68 -0.69 -11.79 13.86
N LYS A 69 -0.16 -12.95 14.22
CA LYS A 69 1.25 -13.09 14.60
C LYS A 69 2.19 -12.67 13.45
N TYR A 70 1.83 -12.95 12.20
CA TYR A 70 2.66 -12.60 11.04
C TYR A 70 2.66 -11.10 10.77
N TYR A 71 1.58 -10.39 11.09
CA TYR A 71 1.57 -8.93 11.09
C TYR A 71 2.66 -8.36 12.02
N CYS A 72 2.79 -8.94 13.23
CA CYS A 72 3.83 -8.56 14.17
C CYS A 72 5.23 -8.93 13.65
N LEU A 73 5.37 -10.08 12.98
CA LEU A 73 6.64 -10.50 12.39
C LEU A 73 7.05 -9.62 11.20
N ILE A 74 6.12 -9.11 10.38
CA ILE A 74 6.40 -8.09 9.36
C ILE A 74 6.97 -6.83 10.02
N TYR A 75 6.32 -6.34 11.08
CA TYR A 75 6.83 -5.22 11.85
C TYR A 75 8.23 -5.49 12.40
N GLN A 76 8.47 -6.65 12.99
CA GLN A 76 9.77 -7.02 13.54
C GLN A 76 10.85 -7.14 12.44
N ALA A 77 10.50 -7.68 11.27
CA ALA A 77 11.41 -7.80 10.14
C ALA A 77 11.87 -6.41 9.64
N CYS A 78 10.97 -5.44 9.57
CA CYS A 78 11.28 -4.07 9.13
C CYS A 78 11.94 -3.20 10.22
N CYS A 79 11.36 -3.20 11.42
CA CYS A 79 11.69 -2.25 12.49
C CYS A 79 12.51 -2.85 13.64
N GLY A 80 12.66 -4.17 13.69
CA GLY A 80 13.33 -4.86 14.78
C GLY A 80 12.48 -5.01 16.04
N GLY A 81 13.16 -5.07 17.19
CA GLY A 81 12.54 -5.36 18.48
C GLY A 81 12.43 -6.86 18.80
N ASN A 82 11.85 -7.17 19.97
CA ASN A 82 11.75 -8.52 20.49
C ASN A 82 10.29 -8.95 20.61
N LEU A 83 9.93 -10.00 19.87
CA LEU A 83 8.68 -10.73 20.04
C LEU A 83 8.96 -12.03 20.82
N PRO A 84 8.04 -12.48 21.69
CA PRO A 84 8.22 -13.74 22.43
C PRO A 84 8.48 -14.92 21.49
N GLY A 85 9.60 -15.61 21.68
CA GLY A 85 10.00 -16.76 20.84
C GLY A 85 10.65 -16.38 19.50
N HIS A 86 10.84 -15.09 19.23
CA HIS A 86 11.53 -14.56 18.05
C HIS A 86 12.48 -13.43 18.48
N GLU A 87 13.28 -13.66 19.53
CA GLU A 87 14.21 -12.65 20.02
C GLU A 87 15.32 -12.36 19.00
N LEU A 88 15.57 -11.08 18.74
CA LEU A 88 16.62 -10.64 17.83
C LEU A 88 17.86 -10.19 18.61
N ALA A 89 19.03 -10.55 18.12
CA ALA A 89 20.31 -10.24 18.74
C ALA A 89 21.22 -9.40 17.84
N GLY A 90 22.04 -8.55 18.45
CA GLY A 90 23.05 -7.78 17.74
C GLY A 90 22.44 -6.84 16.68
N PRO A 91 23.04 -6.75 15.48
CA PRO A 91 22.56 -5.85 14.42
C PRO A 91 21.11 -6.10 13.99
N LEU A 92 20.61 -7.33 14.12
CA LEU A 92 19.25 -7.70 13.71
C LEU A 92 18.18 -7.04 14.59
N SER A 93 18.55 -6.56 15.80
CA SER A 93 17.61 -5.89 16.70
C SER A 93 16.99 -4.60 16.15
N GLU A 94 17.55 -4.05 15.07
CA GLU A 94 17.09 -2.85 14.35
C GLU A 94 16.24 -3.16 13.10
N GLY A 95 15.93 -4.44 12.87
CA GLY A 95 15.29 -4.96 11.67
C GLY A 95 16.29 -5.62 10.71
N TRP A 96 15.80 -6.52 9.87
CA TRP A 96 16.62 -7.34 8.98
C TRP A 96 16.09 -7.45 7.54
N ALA A 97 14.90 -6.91 7.25
CA ALA A 97 14.28 -6.92 5.92
C ALA A 97 13.52 -5.62 5.62
N ALA A 98 14.11 -4.47 5.94
CA ALA A 98 13.49 -3.16 5.70
C ALA A 98 13.45 -2.75 4.21
N ASP A 99 14.21 -3.44 3.36
CA ASP A 99 14.24 -3.33 1.90
C ASP A 99 13.11 -4.10 1.20
N TYR A 100 12.43 -5.03 1.90
CA TYR A 100 11.30 -5.81 1.38
C TYR A 100 9.94 -5.09 1.47
N LEU A 101 9.91 -3.75 1.65
CA LEU A 101 8.64 -3.01 1.84
C LEU A 101 7.66 -3.17 0.67
N ASP A 102 8.17 -3.33 -0.55
CA ASP A 102 7.33 -3.59 -1.72
C ASP A 102 6.60 -4.93 -1.57
N ASN A 103 7.33 -6.00 -1.23
CA ASN A 103 6.76 -7.33 -0.99
C ASN A 103 5.83 -7.36 0.24
N MET A 104 6.03 -6.46 1.22
CA MET A 104 5.16 -6.33 2.39
C MET A 104 3.81 -5.66 2.09
N LEU A 105 3.62 -5.02 0.93
CA LEU A 105 2.37 -4.34 0.58
C LEU A 105 1.17 -5.28 0.55
N GLY A 106 1.29 -6.40 -0.17
CA GLY A 106 0.22 -7.39 -0.32
C GLY A 106 -0.38 -7.87 1.01
N PRO A 107 0.43 -8.42 1.95
CA PRO A 107 -0.13 -8.88 3.21
C PRO A 107 -0.60 -7.71 4.08
N LEU A 108 0.08 -6.56 4.09
CA LEU A 108 -0.35 -5.39 4.86
C LEU A 108 -1.71 -4.86 4.40
N ASP A 109 -1.94 -4.75 3.09
CA ASP A 109 -3.24 -4.35 2.55
C ASP A 109 -4.32 -5.35 2.96
N ASN A 110 -4.06 -6.66 2.87
CA ASN A 110 -5.02 -7.67 3.33
C ASN A 110 -5.37 -7.49 4.82
N TYR A 111 -4.40 -7.26 5.72
CA TYR A 111 -4.73 -7.00 7.13
C TYR A 111 -5.59 -5.75 7.32
N LEU A 112 -5.37 -4.70 6.53
CA LEU A 112 -6.12 -3.45 6.63
C LEU A 112 -7.51 -3.56 6.01
N SER A 113 -7.64 -4.16 4.83
CA SER A 113 -8.89 -4.28 4.06
C SER A 113 -9.82 -5.35 4.63
N ARG A 114 -9.26 -6.47 5.09
CA ARG A 114 -10.00 -7.63 5.62
C ARG A 114 -10.08 -7.63 7.14
N GLY A 115 -9.13 -7.00 7.81
CA GLY A 115 -8.98 -6.99 9.26
C GLY A 115 -9.16 -5.62 9.92
N THR A 116 -9.74 -4.62 9.24
CA THR A 116 -9.73 -3.20 9.66
C THR A 116 -10.06 -2.99 11.14
N GLN A 117 -11.11 -3.65 11.66
CA GLN A 117 -11.53 -3.46 13.05
C GLN A 117 -10.52 -4.04 14.06
N THR A 118 -9.97 -5.21 13.74
CA THR A 118 -8.90 -5.83 14.54
C THR A 118 -7.63 -5.01 14.46
N TRP A 119 -7.29 -4.46 13.28
CA TRP A 119 -6.14 -3.56 13.12
C TRP A 119 -6.27 -2.29 13.98
N LEU A 120 -7.43 -1.62 13.95
CA LEU A 120 -7.66 -0.36 14.69
C LEU A 120 -7.58 -0.53 16.22
N SER A 121 -8.10 -1.65 16.73
CA SER A 121 -8.28 -1.89 18.17
C SER A 121 -7.28 -2.89 18.78
N GLY A 122 -6.59 -3.66 17.95
CA GLY A 122 -5.71 -4.75 18.35
C GLY A 122 -4.32 -4.31 18.76
N THR A 123 -3.66 -5.18 19.52
CA THR A 123 -2.29 -5.01 20.01
C THR A 123 -1.51 -6.29 19.79
N GLY A 124 -0.23 -6.17 19.48
CA GLY A 124 0.68 -7.30 19.41
C GLY A 124 1.06 -7.84 20.80
N PRO A 125 1.84 -8.94 20.85
CA PRO A 125 2.26 -9.58 22.11
C PRO A 125 3.06 -8.68 23.07
N THR A 126 3.66 -7.61 22.55
CA THR A 126 4.42 -6.61 23.32
C THR A 126 3.56 -5.47 23.87
N GLY A 127 2.25 -5.46 23.57
CA GLY A 127 1.31 -4.40 23.95
C GLY A 127 1.28 -3.20 23.00
N MET A 128 2.16 -3.15 21.98
CA MET A 128 2.12 -2.12 20.94
C MET A 128 0.89 -2.31 20.04
N ARG A 129 0.19 -1.21 19.70
CA ARG A 129 -0.99 -1.25 18.81
C ARG A 129 -0.57 -1.58 17.39
N TYR A 130 -1.41 -2.30 16.65
CA TYR A 130 -1.12 -2.59 15.24
C TYR A 130 -1.02 -1.31 14.40
N THR A 131 -1.78 -0.27 14.74
CA THR A 131 -1.68 1.05 14.12
C THR A 131 -0.31 1.71 14.36
N GLU A 132 0.26 1.56 15.57
CA GLU A 132 1.60 2.07 15.91
C GLU A 132 2.70 1.33 15.15
N MET A 133 2.55 0.01 15.00
CA MET A 133 3.46 -0.82 14.21
C MET A 133 3.51 -0.38 12.75
N LEU A 134 2.35 -0.16 12.11
CA LEU A 134 2.30 0.30 10.71
C LEU A 134 2.94 1.67 10.54
N PHE A 135 2.67 2.60 11.46
CA PHE A 135 3.28 3.92 11.42
C PHE A 135 4.80 3.83 11.57
N ALA A 136 5.30 2.94 12.43
CA ALA A 136 6.73 2.70 12.58
C ALA A 136 7.37 2.13 11.31
N ILE A 137 6.72 1.18 10.63
CA ILE A 137 7.16 0.63 9.32
C ILE A 137 7.31 1.77 8.31
N VAL A 138 6.26 2.57 8.13
CA VAL A 138 6.27 3.71 7.19
C VAL A 138 7.36 4.71 7.56
N LYS A 139 7.50 5.03 8.84
CA LYS A 139 8.52 5.97 9.32
C LYS A 139 9.93 5.45 9.07
N LYS A 140 10.19 4.15 9.30
CA LYS A 140 11.50 3.54 9.07
C LYS A 140 11.89 3.65 7.60
N GLY A 141 11.02 3.22 6.68
CA GLY A 141 11.34 3.26 5.25
C GLY A 141 11.45 4.68 4.68
N MET A 142 10.66 5.63 5.17
CA MET A 142 10.80 7.07 4.82
C MET A 142 12.14 7.69 5.29
N GLN A 143 12.77 7.11 6.31
CA GLN A 143 14.05 7.58 6.84
C GLN A 143 15.24 6.89 6.18
N MET A 144 15.01 5.86 5.37
CA MET A 144 16.05 5.23 4.57
C MET A 144 16.46 6.17 3.44
N GLN A 145 17.76 6.26 3.16
CA GLN A 145 18.31 7.10 2.09
C GLN A 145 18.19 6.43 0.72
N ASP A 146 17.04 5.84 0.45
CA ASP A 146 16.73 5.10 -0.76
C ASP A 146 15.35 5.52 -1.28
N ASP A 147 15.30 6.06 -2.50
CA ASP A 147 14.09 6.64 -3.06
C ASP A 147 13.01 5.57 -3.28
N PHE A 148 13.41 4.33 -3.61
CA PHE A 148 12.49 3.22 -3.83
C PHE A 148 11.79 2.84 -2.51
N THR A 149 12.55 2.62 -1.45
CA THR A 149 12.03 2.31 -0.11
C THR A 149 11.12 3.43 0.42
N ALA A 150 11.49 4.69 0.20
CA ALA A 150 10.66 5.85 0.55
C ALA A 150 9.35 5.85 -0.25
N ALA A 151 9.39 5.53 -1.54
CA ALA A 151 8.20 5.39 -2.38
C ALA A 151 7.25 4.30 -1.87
N GLN A 152 7.77 3.12 -1.53
CA GLN A 152 6.97 2.01 -0.99
C GLN A 152 6.38 2.34 0.37
N SER A 153 7.13 3.05 1.22
CA SER A 153 6.62 3.55 2.50
C SER A 153 5.42 4.49 2.30
N ALA A 154 5.46 5.35 1.28
CA ALA A 154 4.37 6.28 0.97
C ALA A 154 3.14 5.52 0.49
N LYS A 155 3.35 4.47 -0.32
CA LYS A 155 2.29 3.55 -0.77
C LYS A 155 1.66 2.83 0.42
N ILE A 156 2.43 2.30 1.37
CA ILE A 156 1.91 1.71 2.62
C ILE A 156 1.10 2.74 3.43
N ALA A 157 1.54 4.00 3.50
CA ALA A 157 0.80 5.06 4.20
C ALA A 157 -0.59 5.31 3.58
N ALA A 158 -0.70 5.19 2.26
CA ALA A 158 -1.96 5.36 1.54
C ALA A 158 -3.00 4.28 1.94
N LEU A 159 -2.56 3.03 2.15
CA LEU A 159 -3.42 1.90 2.51
C LEU A 159 -4.27 2.17 3.76
N VAL A 160 -3.77 2.97 4.71
CA VAL A 160 -4.51 3.34 5.92
C VAL A 160 -5.80 4.07 5.57
N PHE A 161 -5.70 5.10 4.74
CA PHE A 161 -6.81 5.99 4.42
C PHE A 161 -7.67 5.48 3.26
N GLU A 162 -7.15 4.50 2.51
CA GLU A 162 -7.92 3.72 1.53
C GLU A 162 -8.89 2.76 2.23
N ASN A 163 -8.44 2.08 3.28
CA ASN A 163 -9.21 1.03 3.96
C ASN A 163 -10.07 1.53 5.14
N CYS A 164 -9.72 2.67 5.74
CA CYS A 164 -10.48 3.23 6.87
C CYS A 164 -11.64 4.12 6.41
N LYS A 165 -12.78 4.04 7.12
CA LYS A 165 -13.88 5.01 6.97
C LYS A 165 -13.58 6.28 7.74
N ALA A 166 -14.07 7.42 7.25
CA ALA A 166 -13.96 8.71 7.92
C ALA A 166 -14.28 8.63 9.42
N GLY A 167 -13.40 9.17 10.26
CA GLY A 167 -13.47 9.09 11.72
C GLY A 167 -12.71 7.92 12.36
N GLN A 168 -12.42 6.83 11.64
CA GLN A 168 -11.80 5.64 12.23
C GLN A 168 -10.30 5.79 12.47
N ALA A 169 -9.59 6.54 11.62
CA ALA A 169 -8.14 6.73 11.67
C ALA A 169 -7.74 8.19 11.93
N ASP A 170 -8.64 9.01 12.49
CA ASP A 170 -8.41 10.46 12.69
C ASP A 170 -7.19 10.74 13.59
N GLU A 171 -6.94 9.89 14.59
CA GLU A 171 -5.76 10.01 15.48
C GLU A 171 -4.43 9.88 14.71
N TRP A 172 -4.43 9.21 13.56
CA TRP A 172 -3.26 8.94 12.73
C TRP A 172 -3.05 9.96 11.61
N LEU A 173 -4.04 10.81 11.30
CA LEU A 173 -3.90 11.85 10.28
C LEU A 173 -2.70 12.76 10.53
N GLU A 174 -2.59 13.32 11.74
CA GLU A 174 -1.53 14.29 12.07
C GLU A 174 -0.11 13.67 12.03
N PRO A 175 0.14 12.48 12.60
CA PRO A 175 1.41 11.76 12.43
C PRO A 175 1.80 11.51 10.97
N TYR A 176 0.88 10.99 10.14
CA TYR A 176 1.19 10.71 8.73
C TYR A 176 1.38 11.99 7.90
N VAL A 177 0.56 13.03 8.13
CA VAL A 177 0.73 14.34 7.48
C VAL A 177 2.10 14.93 7.79
N GLY A 178 2.54 14.88 9.06
CA GLY A 178 3.85 15.38 9.45
C GLY A 178 5.00 14.67 8.72
N LEU A 179 4.92 13.35 8.63
CA LEU A 179 5.93 12.52 7.95
C LEU A 179 5.96 12.80 6.43
N LEU A 180 4.80 12.71 5.76
CA LEU A 180 4.69 12.89 4.31
C LEU A 180 4.98 14.33 3.87
N ALA A 181 4.63 15.34 4.68
CA ALA A 181 4.94 16.72 4.35
C ALA A 181 6.44 17.02 4.49
N ALA A 182 7.13 16.37 5.43
CA ALA A 182 8.59 16.46 5.51
C ALA A 182 9.23 15.82 4.27
N ALA A 183 8.80 14.62 3.88
CA ALA A 183 9.26 13.94 2.67
C ALA A 183 8.99 14.75 1.40
N LEU A 184 7.79 15.34 1.27
CA LEU A 184 7.42 16.21 0.13
C LEU A 184 8.37 17.41 -0.04
N LYS A 185 8.91 17.94 1.06
CA LYS A 185 9.85 19.08 1.04
C LYS A 185 11.27 18.65 0.66
N SER A 186 11.70 17.45 1.06
CA SER A 186 13.03 16.92 0.78
C SER A 186 13.15 16.16 -0.53
N CYS A 187 12.04 15.67 -1.08
CA CYS A 187 11.98 14.84 -2.28
C CYS A 187 12.61 15.57 -3.48
N ASP A 188 13.51 14.88 -4.18
CA ASP A 188 14.12 15.38 -5.41
C ASP A 188 13.11 15.30 -6.57
N LYS A 189 12.82 16.45 -7.16
CA LYS A 189 11.85 16.59 -8.26
C LYS A 189 12.46 16.33 -9.64
N SER A 190 13.70 15.83 -9.70
CA SER A 190 14.35 15.42 -10.93
C SER A 190 13.57 14.28 -11.61
N LYS A 191 13.64 14.20 -12.95
CA LYS A 191 12.81 13.29 -13.76
C LYS A 191 13.00 11.80 -13.42
N GLY A 192 14.11 11.41 -12.80
CA GLY A 192 14.42 10.01 -12.45
C GLY A 192 13.98 9.57 -11.05
N LYS A 193 13.42 10.47 -10.23
CA LYS A 193 13.05 10.20 -8.83
C LYS A 193 11.57 10.53 -8.55
N GLN A 194 10.73 10.44 -9.58
CA GLN A 194 9.33 10.87 -9.50
C GLN A 194 8.41 9.88 -8.80
N ASP A 195 8.85 8.64 -8.56
CA ASP A 195 7.98 7.62 -7.95
C ASP A 195 7.77 7.87 -6.45
N GLU A 196 8.80 8.33 -5.72
CA GLU A 196 8.64 8.81 -4.33
C GLU A 196 7.60 9.93 -4.28
N LEU A 197 7.75 10.94 -5.14
CA LEU A 197 6.81 12.05 -5.24
C LEU A 197 5.40 11.57 -5.61
N ARG A 198 5.25 10.65 -6.58
CA ARG A 198 3.96 10.07 -7.00
C ARG A 198 3.24 9.44 -5.81
N TRP A 199 3.92 8.59 -5.04
CA TRP A 199 3.29 7.89 -3.93
C TRP A 199 3.04 8.78 -2.72
N ILE A 200 3.89 9.79 -2.45
CA ILE A 200 3.60 10.83 -1.45
C ILE A 200 2.31 11.57 -1.81
N LEU A 201 2.16 11.97 -3.08
CA LEU A 201 0.95 12.64 -3.56
C LEU A 201 -0.27 11.71 -3.47
N TYR A 202 -0.12 10.45 -3.85
CA TYR A 202 -1.19 9.46 -3.75
C TYR A 202 -1.66 9.26 -2.30
N ALA A 203 -0.75 9.20 -1.33
CA ALA A 203 -1.10 9.13 0.08
C ALA A 203 -1.92 10.35 0.55
N PHE A 204 -1.54 11.57 0.13
CA PHE A 204 -2.35 12.76 0.41
C PHE A 204 -3.71 12.74 -0.32
N VAL A 205 -3.78 12.16 -1.52
CA VAL A 205 -5.05 11.95 -2.23
C VAL A 205 -5.97 11.00 -1.45
N MET A 206 -5.43 9.92 -0.87
CA MET A 206 -6.21 9.00 -0.03
C MET A 206 -6.69 9.70 1.24
N MET A 207 -5.86 10.50 1.91
CA MET A 207 -6.29 11.31 3.06
C MET A 207 -7.38 12.33 2.70
N LEU A 208 -7.27 12.94 1.50
CA LEU A 208 -8.25 13.89 1.01
C LEU A 208 -9.58 13.21 0.68
N TRP A 209 -9.53 12.00 0.11
CA TRP A 209 -10.71 11.16 -0.08
C TRP A 209 -11.36 10.77 1.24
N TYR A 210 -10.55 10.31 2.21
CA TYR A 210 -10.96 9.90 3.54
C TYR A 210 -11.73 10.99 4.28
N SER A 211 -11.18 12.20 4.41
CA SER A 211 -11.88 13.31 5.05
C SER A 211 -11.23 14.66 4.69
N PRO A 212 -11.80 15.43 3.73
CA PRO A 212 -11.27 16.73 3.36
C PRO A 212 -11.23 17.73 4.53
N THR A 213 -12.24 17.70 5.40
CA THR A 213 -12.33 18.62 6.54
C THR A 213 -11.29 18.31 7.61
N ALA A 214 -11.09 17.03 7.95
CA ALA A 214 -10.08 16.63 8.93
C ALA A 214 -8.67 16.88 8.39
N LEU A 215 -8.40 16.52 7.13
CA LEU A 215 -7.10 16.79 6.49
C LEU A 215 -6.77 18.28 6.47
N VAL A 216 -7.70 19.14 6.00
CA VAL A 216 -7.48 20.59 5.98
C VAL A 216 -7.26 21.13 7.39
N SER A 217 -8.03 20.66 8.38
CA SER A 217 -7.82 21.08 9.77
C SER A 217 -6.43 20.73 10.29
N VAL A 218 -5.88 19.57 9.94
CA VAL A 218 -4.51 19.19 10.31
C VAL A 218 -3.50 20.03 9.55
N LEU A 219 -3.64 20.20 8.24
CA LEU A 219 -2.74 20.99 7.42
C LEU A 219 -2.69 22.47 7.84
N ASP A 220 -3.82 23.04 8.26
CA ASP A 220 -3.91 24.43 8.73
C ASP A 220 -3.10 24.66 10.00
N LYS A 221 -3.12 23.72 10.95
CA LYS A 221 -2.30 23.78 12.17
C LYS A 221 -0.81 23.94 11.83
N HIS A 222 -0.38 23.32 10.73
CA HIS A 222 1.02 23.32 10.27
C HIS A 222 1.29 24.35 9.16
N SER A 223 0.28 25.16 8.77
CA SER A 223 0.36 26.10 7.65
C SER A 223 0.76 25.47 6.31
N LEU A 224 0.35 24.21 6.07
CA LEU A 224 0.73 23.41 4.89
C LEU A 224 -0.39 23.26 3.85
N THR A 225 -1.59 23.77 4.14
CA THR A 225 -2.80 23.51 3.34
C THR A 225 -2.62 23.87 1.86
N LEU A 226 -2.15 25.08 1.57
CA LEU A 226 -1.95 25.52 0.19
C LEU A 226 -0.78 24.81 -0.49
N ASP A 227 0.27 24.45 0.25
CA ASP A 227 1.44 23.74 -0.28
C ASP A 227 1.07 22.34 -0.75
N VAL A 228 0.38 21.58 0.11
CA VAL A 228 -0.05 20.22 -0.19
C VAL A 228 -1.12 20.21 -1.29
N LEU A 229 -2.14 21.07 -1.22
CA LEU A 229 -3.15 21.15 -2.29
C LEU A 229 -2.52 21.56 -3.64
N SER A 230 -1.57 22.49 -3.63
CA SER A 230 -0.85 22.86 -4.85
C SER A 230 -0.01 21.71 -5.38
N ALA A 231 0.63 20.92 -4.51
CA ALA A 231 1.42 19.77 -4.89
C ALA A 231 0.54 18.68 -5.54
N ILE A 232 -0.63 18.37 -4.97
CA ILE A 232 -1.61 17.43 -5.55
C ILE A 232 -2.05 17.90 -6.94
N ILE A 233 -2.43 19.18 -7.05
CA ILE A 233 -2.92 19.76 -8.31
C ILE A 233 -1.85 19.76 -9.40
N GLN A 234 -0.62 20.18 -9.06
CA GLN A 234 0.48 20.26 -10.02
C GLN A 234 1.06 18.89 -10.38
N GLY A 235 1.03 17.95 -9.43
CA GLY A 235 1.51 16.58 -9.62
C GLY A 235 0.45 15.61 -10.11
N ALA A 236 -0.76 16.07 -10.49
CA ALA A 236 -1.83 15.20 -10.96
C ALA A 236 -1.42 14.30 -12.15
N SER A 237 -0.53 14.78 -13.02
CA SER A 237 -0.01 14.00 -14.15
C SER A 237 0.98 12.90 -13.76
N LEU A 238 1.51 12.93 -12.52
CA LEU A 238 2.40 11.88 -12.00
C LEU A 238 1.63 10.62 -11.63
N LEU A 239 0.32 10.74 -11.37
CA LEU A 239 -0.58 9.60 -11.21
C LEU A 239 -0.81 8.98 -12.57
N ARG A 240 -0.40 7.71 -12.74
CA ARG A 240 -0.28 7.06 -14.05
C ARG A 240 -1.42 6.08 -14.28
N SER A 241 -1.74 5.26 -13.28
CA SER A 241 -2.70 4.18 -13.43
C SER A 241 -4.14 4.69 -13.52
N HIS A 242 -5.03 3.86 -14.07
CA HIS A 242 -6.46 4.17 -14.13
C HIS A 242 -7.03 4.46 -12.73
N ASP A 243 -6.65 3.64 -11.75
CA ASP A 243 -7.22 3.71 -10.40
C ASP A 243 -6.67 4.88 -9.60
N GLU A 244 -5.40 5.24 -9.78
CA GLU A 244 -4.85 6.46 -9.16
C GLU A 244 -5.58 7.72 -9.65
N LYS A 245 -5.81 7.81 -10.97
CA LYS A 245 -6.53 8.94 -11.56
C LYS A 245 -7.98 8.98 -11.10
N LYS A 246 -8.64 7.83 -11.03
CA LYS A 246 -10.00 7.70 -10.49
C LYS A 246 -10.06 8.14 -9.03
N ALA A 247 -9.09 7.72 -8.22
CA ALA A 247 -9.02 8.09 -6.82
C ALA A 247 -8.79 9.59 -6.63
N LEU A 248 -7.92 10.21 -7.46
CA LEU A 248 -7.76 11.67 -7.48
C LEU A 248 -9.07 12.38 -7.84
N ILE A 249 -9.79 11.95 -8.86
CA ILE A 249 -11.09 12.54 -9.24
C ILE A 249 -12.08 12.44 -8.07
N LEU A 250 -12.14 11.29 -7.41
CA LEU A 250 -13.01 11.07 -6.25
C LEU A 250 -12.62 11.96 -5.07
N ALA A 251 -11.34 12.09 -4.77
CA ALA A 251 -10.81 12.96 -3.72
C ALA A 251 -11.10 14.44 -3.99
N LEU A 252 -10.86 14.92 -5.22
CA LEU A 252 -11.21 16.29 -5.63
C LEU A 252 -12.72 16.51 -5.60
N GLY A 253 -13.52 15.52 -5.97
CA GLY A 253 -14.98 15.55 -5.83
C GLY A 253 -15.44 15.66 -4.37
N SER A 254 -14.79 14.91 -3.47
CA SER A 254 -15.02 14.98 -2.01
C SER A 254 -14.65 16.37 -1.46
N LEU A 255 -13.52 16.92 -1.89
CA LEU A 255 -13.09 18.28 -1.57
C LEU A 255 -14.10 19.32 -2.05
N LEU A 256 -14.57 19.24 -3.30
CA LEU A 256 -15.55 20.17 -3.87
C LEU A 256 -16.89 20.11 -3.13
N ARG A 257 -17.37 18.91 -2.79
CA ARG A 257 -18.56 18.74 -1.94
C ARG A 257 -18.37 19.41 -0.58
N SER A 258 -17.12 19.41 -0.10
CA SER A 258 -16.77 19.97 1.19
C SER A 258 -16.35 21.44 1.19
N MET A 259 -16.29 22.08 0.02
CA MET A 259 -15.86 23.48 -0.09
C MET A 259 -16.62 24.47 0.79
N PRO A 260 -17.96 24.41 0.92
CA PRO A 260 -18.71 25.40 1.70
C PRO A 260 -18.32 25.46 3.18
N GLN A 261 -17.89 24.34 3.77
CA GLN A 261 -17.46 24.27 5.17
C GLN A 261 -15.95 24.49 5.38
N LEU A 262 -15.17 24.59 4.30
CA LEU A 262 -13.72 24.75 4.38
C LEU A 262 -13.33 26.25 4.49
N PRO A 263 -12.14 26.56 5.03
CA PRO A 263 -11.65 27.92 5.14
C PRO A 263 -11.58 28.66 3.79
N ALA A 264 -11.73 29.98 3.82
CA ALA A 264 -11.77 30.82 2.62
C ALA A 264 -10.54 30.66 1.69
N HIS A 265 -9.35 30.41 2.26
CA HIS A 265 -8.13 30.21 1.47
C HIS A 265 -8.19 28.90 0.63
N VAL A 266 -8.88 27.87 1.12
CA VAL A 266 -9.14 26.63 0.37
C VAL A 266 -10.22 26.86 -0.69
N GLN A 267 -11.28 27.59 -0.35
CA GLN A 267 -12.34 27.96 -1.30
C GLN A 267 -11.79 28.69 -2.53
N GLY A 268 -10.75 29.53 -2.35
CA GLY A 268 -10.04 30.21 -3.43
C GLY A 268 -9.38 29.29 -4.45
N THR A 269 -9.14 28.01 -4.12
CA THR A 269 -8.56 27.01 -5.03
C THR A 269 -9.60 26.31 -5.90
N CYS A 270 -10.90 26.53 -5.67
CA CYS A 270 -12.01 25.81 -6.31
C CYS A 270 -11.92 25.75 -7.84
N LYS A 271 -11.59 26.88 -8.50
CA LYS A 271 -11.43 26.92 -9.95
C LYS A 271 -10.36 25.93 -10.45
N LYS A 272 -9.21 25.87 -9.76
CA LYS A 272 -8.11 24.96 -10.12
C LYS A 272 -8.51 23.52 -9.85
N VAL A 273 -9.15 23.25 -8.71
CA VAL A 273 -9.65 21.90 -8.37
C VAL A 273 -10.62 21.37 -9.44
N VAL A 274 -11.60 22.18 -9.86
CA VAL A 274 -12.54 21.79 -10.92
C VAL A 274 -11.82 21.56 -12.25
N GLN A 275 -10.88 22.43 -12.62
CA GLN A 275 -10.10 22.27 -13.85
C GLN A 275 -9.30 20.97 -13.84
N THR A 276 -8.56 20.68 -12.78
CA THR A 276 -7.76 19.46 -12.64
C THR A 276 -8.64 18.22 -12.65
N ALA A 277 -9.77 18.22 -11.93
CA ALA A 277 -10.71 17.09 -11.95
C ALA A 277 -11.24 16.84 -13.37
N TYR A 278 -11.57 17.89 -14.12
CA TYR A 278 -12.02 17.78 -15.51
C TYR A 278 -10.93 17.22 -16.44
N GLU A 279 -9.69 17.70 -16.31
CA GLU A 279 -8.55 17.20 -17.09
C GLU A 279 -8.31 15.71 -16.82
N GLN A 280 -8.33 15.28 -15.56
CA GLN A 280 -8.17 13.87 -15.20
C GLN A 280 -9.34 13.00 -15.70
N CYS A 281 -10.58 13.50 -15.66
CA CYS A 281 -11.73 12.81 -16.26
C CYS A 281 -11.53 12.54 -17.77
N LYS A 282 -10.95 13.51 -18.51
CA LYS A 282 -10.63 13.32 -19.93
C LYS A 282 -9.56 12.27 -20.16
N GLU A 283 -8.52 12.25 -19.32
CA GLU A 283 -7.45 11.26 -19.40
C GLU A 283 -7.98 9.84 -19.15
N VAL A 284 -8.76 9.65 -18.08
CA VAL A 284 -9.43 8.37 -17.79
C VAL A 284 -10.35 7.94 -18.93
N GLN A 285 -11.12 8.86 -19.50
CA GLN A 285 -11.96 8.56 -20.67
C GLN A 285 -11.12 8.09 -21.87
N SER A 286 -9.99 8.74 -22.13
CA SER A 286 -9.07 8.36 -23.21
C SER A 286 -8.47 6.97 -22.99
N MET A 287 -8.03 6.67 -21.76
CA MET A 287 -7.51 5.35 -21.39
C MET A 287 -8.56 4.26 -21.62
N ARG A 288 -9.81 4.50 -21.20
CA ARG A 288 -10.92 3.54 -21.41
C ARG A 288 -11.24 3.33 -22.89
N LEU A 289 -11.14 4.34 -23.73
CA LEU A 289 -11.37 4.19 -25.18
C LEU A 289 -10.26 3.35 -25.82
N LYS A 290 -8.99 3.64 -25.50
CA LYS A 290 -7.85 2.88 -26.00
C LYS A 290 -7.89 1.41 -25.58
N ALA A 291 -8.27 1.14 -24.32
CA ALA A 291 -8.44 -0.23 -23.83
C ALA A 291 -9.52 -0.99 -24.62
N LYS A 292 -10.65 -0.34 -24.92
CA LYS A 292 -11.70 -0.93 -25.76
C LYS A 292 -11.25 -1.20 -27.20
N GLU A 293 -10.50 -0.29 -27.79
CA GLU A 293 -9.93 -0.47 -29.14
C GLU A 293 -8.94 -1.64 -29.17
N ARG A 294 -8.06 -1.76 -28.17
CA ARG A 294 -7.15 -2.91 -28.04
C ARG A 294 -7.91 -4.24 -27.93
N ALA A 295 -8.92 -4.30 -27.07
CA ALA A 295 -9.74 -5.50 -26.90
C ALA A 295 -10.50 -5.87 -28.20
N ALA A 296 -10.99 -4.88 -28.94
CA ALA A 296 -11.66 -5.12 -30.22
C ALA A 296 -10.71 -5.60 -31.34
N HIS A 297 -9.42 -5.30 -31.25
CA HIS A 297 -8.41 -5.76 -32.22
C HIS A 297 -7.76 -7.10 -31.86
N GLN A 298 -8.00 -7.63 -30.66
CA GLN A 298 -7.46 -8.92 -30.19
C GLN A 298 -8.47 -10.08 -30.29
N GLY A 299 -9.68 -9.86 -30.80
CA GLY A 299 -10.70 -10.91 -30.94
C GLY A 299 -10.71 -11.59 -32.30
N ASP A 300 -9.97 -12.69 -32.46
CA ASP A 300 -10.36 -13.84 -33.31
C ASP A 300 -9.71 -15.19 -32.90
N ASP A 301 -9.17 -15.34 -31.68
CA ASP A 301 -8.80 -16.66 -31.15
C ASP A 301 -9.41 -16.82 -29.74
N ASP A 302 -10.64 -17.34 -29.70
CA ASP A 302 -11.33 -17.78 -28.49
C ASP A 302 -10.61 -19.00 -27.87
N ASP A 303 -10.24 -18.93 -26.59
CA ASP A 303 -10.94 -19.69 -25.54
C ASP A 303 -10.36 -19.41 -24.13
N ASP A 304 -11.30 -19.15 -23.24
CA ASP A 304 -11.30 -19.39 -21.80
C ASP A 304 -10.75 -18.34 -20.80
N ASP A 305 -11.70 -17.99 -19.94
CA ASP A 305 -11.68 -17.41 -18.61
C ASP A 305 -11.53 -15.88 -18.41
N SER A 306 -12.68 -15.33 -18.03
CA SER A 306 -12.91 -14.05 -17.41
C SER A 306 -11.99 -13.79 -16.21
N ASN A 307 -10.89 -13.08 -16.44
CA ASN A 307 -10.28 -12.26 -15.40
C ASN A 307 -10.09 -10.84 -15.91
N TRP A 308 -10.61 -9.89 -15.16
CA TRP A 308 -10.34 -8.47 -15.38
C TRP A 308 -8.84 -8.29 -15.21
N VAL A 309 -8.12 -8.11 -16.32
CA VAL A 309 -6.70 -7.78 -16.30
C VAL A 309 -6.58 -6.36 -15.76
N GLU A 310 -6.30 -6.24 -14.48
CA GLU A 310 -5.62 -5.10 -13.90
C GLU A 310 -4.26 -4.97 -14.61
N GLU A 311 -4.19 -4.17 -15.67
CA GLU A 311 -2.91 -3.64 -16.16
C GLU A 311 -2.44 -2.58 -15.16
N ASP A 312 -1.70 -3.03 -14.14
CA ASP A 312 -0.46 -2.42 -13.63
C ASP A 312 0.15 -3.36 -12.58
N ASP A 313 0.56 -4.53 -13.06
CA ASP A 313 1.55 -5.39 -12.41
C ASP A 313 2.95 -4.89 -12.82
N GLU A 314 3.42 -3.80 -12.21
CA GLU A 314 4.87 -3.54 -12.16
C GLU A 314 5.44 -4.36 -11.01
N GLY A 315 5.69 -5.64 -11.31
CA GLY A 315 6.21 -6.57 -10.32
C GLY A 315 6.44 -8.01 -10.79
N PHE A 316 6.73 -8.32 -12.06
CA PHE A 316 7.23 -9.66 -12.41
C PHE A 316 8.24 -9.70 -13.56
N ILE A 317 9.49 -9.97 -13.16
CA ILE A 317 10.58 -10.69 -13.82
C ILE A 317 11.30 -10.05 -15.02
N GLN A 318 12.57 -9.74 -14.74
CA GLN A 318 13.69 -9.49 -15.64
C GLN A 318 13.84 -10.58 -16.70
N ASP A 319 13.89 -10.11 -17.96
CA ASP A 319 14.97 -10.35 -18.93
C ASP A 319 16.01 -11.42 -18.52
N LEU A 320 15.76 -12.67 -18.89
CA LEU A 320 16.82 -13.66 -19.08
C LEU A 320 17.19 -13.65 -20.56
N GLY A 321 18.16 -12.80 -20.89
CA GLY A 321 18.93 -12.92 -22.12
C GLY A 321 19.77 -14.20 -22.06
N ASP A 322 19.38 -15.19 -22.86
CA ASP A 322 20.26 -16.28 -23.27
C ASP A 322 21.13 -15.77 -24.43
N ASP A 323 22.40 -15.46 -24.15
CA ASP A 323 23.45 -15.37 -25.17
C ASP A 323 24.40 -16.59 -25.01
N GLU A 324 24.37 -17.48 -26.00
CA GLU A 324 25.55 -18.24 -26.47
C GLU A 324 26.45 -17.34 -27.33
#